data_AF-A0ABF7RQF3-F1
#
_entry.id   AF-A0ABF7RQF3-F1
#
_cell.length_a   1.000
_cell.length_b   1.000
_cell.length_c   1.000
_cell.angle_alpha   90.00
_cell.angle_beta   90.00
_cell.angle_gamma   90.00
#
_symmetry.space_group_name_H-M   'P 1'
#
loop_
_entity.id
_entity.type
_entity.pdbx_description
1 polymer ?
#
loop_
_entity_poly.entity_id
_entity_poly.type
_entity_poly.pdbx_seq_one_letter_code
_entity_poly.pdbx_strand_id
1 'polypeptide(L)'
;MYIHRREQDLLQVAASEFNKLIGKKVKLILGRKGRSEEVTIVFDSSDFHYLAGLHKLKDIQVVYKKNAKLVFNDILKGEIGINDITKSTFFSVIAERIEIISQINDIFTKDNLVFKFSRINILNSKILWQYLLEFMTVQGYHGYLFLKEISQTAW
;
A
#
# COMPACT_ATOMS: atom_id res chain seq x y z
N MET A 1 -6.32 32.72 20.35
CA MET A 1 -6.14 31.38 20.95
C MET A 1 -6.06 30.38 19.80
N TYR A 2 -4.85 30.13 19.30
CA TYR A 2 -4.65 29.22 18.16
C TYR A 2 -4.67 27.78 18.68
N ILE A 3 -5.68 27.02 18.27
CA ILE A 3 -5.74 25.59 18.52
C ILE A 3 -4.61 24.97 17.68
N HIS A 4 -3.55 24.54 18.34
CA HIS A 4 -2.46 23.78 17.73
C HIS A 4 -3.05 22.43 17.31
N ARG A 5 -3.63 22.37 16.09
CA ARG A 5 -4.00 21.12 15.44
C ARG A 5 -2.68 20.37 15.28
N ARG A 6 -2.42 19.38 16.15
CA ARG A 6 -1.28 18.47 15.98
C ARG A 6 -1.33 17.97 14.55
N GLU A 7 -0.35 18.35 13.72
CA GLU A 7 -0.17 17.70 12.42
C GLU A 7 -0.02 16.22 12.71
N GLN A 8 -0.98 15.42 12.22
CA GLN A 8 -0.98 13.99 12.42
C GLN A 8 0.22 13.43 11.65
N ASP A 9 1.04 12.60 12.31
CA ASP A 9 2.23 12.01 11.71
C ASP A 9 1.86 11.29 10.40
N LEU A 10 2.48 11.66 9.28
CA LEU A 10 2.13 11.17 7.95
C LEU A 10 2.23 9.64 7.85
N LEU A 11 3.23 9.02 8.51
CA LEU A 11 3.39 7.57 8.52
C LEU A 11 2.23 6.90 9.27
N GLN A 12 1.79 7.50 10.37
CA GLN A 12 0.61 7.05 11.11
C GLN A 12 -0.69 7.25 10.31
N VAL A 13 -0.83 8.36 9.56
CA VAL A 13 -1.97 8.57 8.65
C VAL A 13 -2.01 7.47 7.59
N ALA A 14 -0.88 7.20 6.93
CA ALA A 14 -0.78 6.13 5.93
C ALA A 14 -1.15 4.76 6.52
N ALA A 15 -0.65 4.43 7.71
CA ALA A 15 -1.00 3.18 8.37
C ALA A 15 -2.50 3.11 8.73
N SER A 16 -3.08 4.23 9.18
CA SER A 16 -4.50 4.31 9.55
C SER A 16 -5.42 4.13 8.34
N GLU A 17 -5.10 4.76 7.20
CA GLU A 17 -5.86 4.59 5.96
C GLU A 17 -5.74 3.17 5.41
N PHE A 18 -4.54 2.58 5.46
CA PHE A 18 -4.34 1.18 5.10
C PHE A 18 -5.13 0.22 6.00
N ASN A 19 -5.16 0.47 7.32
CA ASN A 19 -5.88 -0.36 8.27
C ASN A 19 -7.38 -0.44 7.97
N LYS A 20 -7.99 0.58 7.36
CA LYS A 20 -9.39 0.56 6.94
C LYS A 20 -9.69 -0.49 5.87
N LEU A 21 -8.68 -0.97 5.15
CA LEU A 21 -8.80 -2.01 4.11
C LEU A 21 -8.64 -3.43 4.69
N ILE A 22 -7.99 -3.58 5.83
CA ILE A 22 -7.77 -4.89 6.47
C ILE A 22 -9.12 -5.48 6.89
N GLY A 23 -9.31 -6.77 6.61
CA GLY A 23 -10.57 -7.47 6.88
C GLY A 23 -11.70 -7.15 5.89
N LYS A 24 -11.47 -6.29 4.90
CA LYS A 24 -12.41 -6.02 3.81
C LYS A 24 -11.99 -6.71 2.52
N LYS A 25 -12.98 -6.92 1.65
CA LYS A 25 -12.79 -7.38 0.27
C LYS A 25 -13.05 -6.22 -0.67
N VAL A 26 -12.01 -5.74 -1.35
CA VAL A 26 -12.14 -4.72 -2.40
C VAL A 26 -12.50 -5.44 -3.70
N LYS A 27 -13.72 -5.22 -4.20
CA LYS A 27 -14.21 -5.83 -5.44
C LYS A 27 -14.05 -4.85 -6.60
N LEU A 28 -13.27 -5.23 -7.59
CA LEU A 28 -13.10 -4.50 -8.84
C LEU A 28 -13.85 -5.24 -9.95
N ILE A 29 -14.79 -4.57 -10.61
CA ILE A 29 -15.49 -5.11 -11.78
C ILE A 29 -14.80 -4.56 -13.02
N LEU A 30 -14.10 -5.44 -13.74
CA LEU A 30 -13.32 -5.10 -14.93
C LEU A 30 -14.15 -5.37 -16.18
N GLY A 31 -14.59 -4.30 -16.86
CA GLY A 31 -15.33 -4.41 -18.12
C GLY A 31 -14.42 -4.30 -19.35
N ARG A 32 -14.51 -5.26 -20.29
CA ARG A 32 -13.87 -5.17 -21.61
C ARG A 32 -14.67 -5.91 -22.68
N LYS A 33 -14.98 -5.20 -23.79
CA LYS A 33 -15.66 -5.75 -24.98
C LYS A 33 -16.94 -6.54 -24.64
N GLY A 34 -17.81 -5.96 -23.80
CA GLY A 34 -19.09 -6.57 -23.41
C GLY A 34 -18.97 -7.76 -22.44
N ARG A 35 -17.78 -8.05 -21.93
CA ARG A 35 -17.55 -9.04 -20.86
C ARG A 35 -17.11 -8.30 -19.59
N SER A 36 -17.50 -8.82 -18.43
CA SER A 36 -17.00 -8.38 -17.14
C SER A 36 -16.31 -9.52 -16.40
N GLU A 37 -15.26 -9.20 -15.67
CA GLU A 37 -14.58 -10.09 -14.73
C GLU A 37 -14.56 -9.40 -13.36
N GLU A 38 -14.80 -10.14 -12.28
CA GLU A 38 -14.68 -9.63 -10.90
C GLU A 38 -13.32 -10.04 -10.33
N VAL A 39 -12.54 -9.06 -9.87
CA VAL A 39 -11.31 -9.27 -9.12
C VAL A 39 -11.55 -8.84 -7.68
N THR A 40 -11.32 -9.75 -6.73
CA THR A 40 -11.39 -9.43 -5.30
C THR A 40 -9.98 -9.31 -4.73
N ILE A 41 -9.67 -8.14 -4.17
CA ILE A 41 -8.40 -7.86 -3.47
C ILE A 41 -8.66 -7.91 -1.96
N VAL A 42 -7.73 -8.54 -1.25
CA VAL A 42 -7.67 -8.57 0.22
C VAL A 42 -6.30 -8.08 0.65
N PHE A 43 -6.23 -7.46 1.84
CA PHE A 43 -5.00 -6.91 2.39
C PHE A 43 -4.70 -7.55 3.75
N ASP A 44 -3.43 -7.90 3.96
CA ASP A 44 -2.88 -8.26 5.26
C ASP A 44 -2.07 -7.11 5.86
N SER A 45 -2.03 -7.05 7.18
CA SER A 45 -1.19 -6.08 7.92
C SER A 45 0.27 -6.04 7.49
N SER A 46 0.84 -7.17 7.07
CA SER A 46 2.22 -7.26 6.60
C SER A 46 2.45 -6.61 5.23
N ASP A 47 1.40 -6.46 4.40
CA ASP A 47 1.52 -5.84 3.08
C ASP A 47 1.92 -4.37 3.19
N PHE A 48 1.51 -3.68 4.27
CA PHE A 48 1.89 -2.28 4.51
C PHE A 48 3.40 -2.06 4.42
N HIS A 49 4.20 -2.97 4.98
CA HIS A 49 5.66 -2.86 5.01
C HIS A 49 6.28 -2.86 3.60
N TYR A 50 5.67 -3.59 2.65
CA TYR A 50 6.12 -3.63 1.27
C TYR A 50 5.58 -2.45 0.46
N LEU A 51 4.30 -2.12 0.64
CA LEU A 51 3.66 -1.00 -0.03
C LEU A 51 4.36 0.30 0.33
N ALA A 52 4.51 0.59 1.63
CA ALA A 52 5.18 1.80 2.14
C ALA A 52 6.69 1.81 1.89
N GLY A 53 7.26 0.70 1.40
CA GLY A 53 8.67 0.62 1.04
C GLY A 53 9.63 0.48 2.23
N LEU A 54 9.14 0.23 3.44
CA LEU A 54 9.94 0.16 4.67
C LEU A 54 11.08 -0.88 4.58
N HIS A 55 10.87 -1.97 3.84
CA HIS A 55 11.90 -2.98 3.55
C HIS A 55 13.14 -2.44 2.81
N LYS A 56 13.05 -1.26 2.19
CA LYS A 56 14.16 -0.57 1.51
C LYS A 56 15.07 0.21 2.45
N LEU A 57 14.61 0.55 3.67
CA LEU A 57 15.36 1.35 4.62
C LEU A 57 16.40 0.50 5.38
N LYS A 58 17.41 0.01 4.66
CA LYS A 58 18.38 -0.99 5.18
C LYS A 58 19.20 -0.52 6.38
N ASP A 59 19.28 0.79 6.59
CA ASP A 59 20.01 1.47 7.65
C ASP A 59 19.14 1.81 8.88
N ILE A 60 17.81 1.63 8.81
CA ILE A 60 16.88 1.94 9.91
C ILE A 60 16.46 0.65 10.62
N GLN A 61 17.14 0.35 11.73
CA GLN A 61 16.94 -0.89 12.50
C GLN A 61 15.53 -1.05 13.08
N VAL A 62 14.80 0.05 13.31
CA VAL A 62 13.44 -0.02 13.86
C VAL A 62 12.43 -0.62 12.87
N VAL A 63 12.73 -0.60 11.57
CA VAL A 63 11.87 -1.25 10.54
C VAL A 63 12.57 -2.35 9.75
N TYR A 64 13.88 -2.26 9.53
CA TYR A 64 14.59 -3.18 8.65
C TYR A 64 14.68 -4.60 9.22
N LYS A 65 14.30 -5.60 8.41
CA LYS A 65 14.27 -7.03 8.80
C LYS A 65 13.46 -7.30 10.08
N LYS A 66 12.57 -6.38 10.47
CA LYS A 66 11.64 -6.58 11.57
C LYS A 66 10.37 -7.27 11.08
N ASN A 67 9.61 -7.82 12.04
CA ASN A 67 8.32 -8.41 11.73
C ASN A 67 7.38 -7.32 11.20
N ALA A 68 6.94 -7.44 9.95
CA ALA A 68 6.13 -6.44 9.26
C ALA A 68 4.84 -6.08 10.01
N LYS A 69 4.18 -7.07 10.63
CA LYS A 69 2.95 -6.87 11.39
C LYS A 69 3.19 -6.12 12.70
N LEU A 70 4.28 -6.41 13.40
CA LEU A 70 4.66 -5.66 14.60
C LEU A 70 4.99 -4.21 14.25
N VAL A 71 5.83 -3.99 13.23
CA VAL A 71 6.16 -2.63 12.74
C VAL A 71 4.89 -1.85 12.39
N PHE A 72 3.93 -2.48 11.69
CA PHE A 72 2.65 -1.85 11.36
C PHE A 72 1.86 -1.44 12.61
N ASN A 73 1.77 -2.31 13.61
CA ASN A 73 1.08 -2.01 14.87
C ASN A 73 1.77 -0.89 15.65
N ASP A 74 3.10 -0.86 15.68
CA ASP A 74 3.87 0.15 16.40
C ASP A 74 3.73 1.52 15.71
N ILE A 75 3.65 1.56 14.37
CA ILE A 75 3.30 2.78 13.62
C ILE A 75 1.88 3.24 13.96
N LEU A 76 0.89 2.33 13.98
CA LEU A 76 -0.50 2.68 14.33
C LEU A 76 -0.60 3.31 15.73
N LYS A 77 0.18 2.82 16.69
CA LYS A 77 0.25 3.37 18.05
C LYS A 77 1.06 4.68 18.14
N GLY A 78 1.80 5.04 17.09
CA GLY A 78 2.70 6.20 17.09
C GLY A 78 4.03 5.95 17.80
N GLU A 79 4.39 4.68 18.05
CA GLU A 79 5.69 4.29 18.62
C GLU A 79 6.81 4.38 17.56
N ILE A 80 6.47 4.29 16.28
CA ILE A 80 7.35 4.55 15.14
C ILE A 80 6.72 5.66 14.30
N GLY A 81 7.40 6.80 14.16
CA GLY A 81 6.92 7.96 13.41
C GLY A 81 7.70 8.23 12.12
N ILE A 82 7.24 9.21 11.34
CA ILE A 82 7.91 9.67 10.12
C ILE A 82 9.35 10.09 10.42
N ASN A 83 9.60 10.72 11.57
CA ASN A 83 10.92 11.17 12.01
C ASN A 83 11.91 10.03 12.26
N ASP A 84 11.44 8.81 12.51
CA ASP A 84 12.32 7.66 12.70
C ASP A 84 12.83 7.10 11.38
N ILE A 85 12.04 7.23 10.32
CA ILE A 85 12.36 6.70 9.00
C ILE A 85 13.01 7.73 8.08
N THR A 86 12.78 9.03 8.29
CA THR A 86 13.44 10.12 7.52
C THR A 86 14.94 10.20 7.76
N LYS A 87 15.43 9.60 8.86
CA LYS A 87 16.86 9.43 9.15
C LYS A 87 17.58 8.53 8.14
N SER A 88 16.85 7.75 7.34
CA SER A 88 17.42 6.82 6.37
C SER A 88 18.03 7.55 5.18
N THR A 89 19.20 7.10 4.74
CA THR A 89 19.77 7.50 3.44
C THR A 89 18.93 7.00 2.25
N PHE A 90 18.04 6.03 2.47
CA PHE A 90 17.11 5.49 1.46
C PHE A 90 15.72 6.13 1.50
N PHE A 91 15.47 7.12 2.36
CA PHE A 91 14.13 7.69 2.56
C PHE A 91 13.54 8.30 1.27
N SER A 92 14.36 8.99 0.46
CA SER A 92 13.92 9.60 -0.80
C SER A 92 13.31 8.59 -1.78
N VAL A 93 13.68 7.31 -1.68
CA VAL A 93 13.18 6.21 -2.53
C VAL A 93 11.77 5.75 -2.12
N ILE A 94 11.32 6.12 -0.92
CA ILE A 94 10.03 5.68 -0.36
C ILE A 94 9.07 6.82 -0.01
N ALA A 95 9.54 8.07 0.04
CA ALA A 95 8.73 9.20 0.49
C ALA A 95 7.38 9.28 -0.25
N GLU A 96 7.40 9.21 -1.57
CA GLU A 96 6.18 9.21 -2.41
C GLU A 96 5.25 8.03 -2.11
N ARG A 97 5.78 6.86 -1.72
CA ARG A 97 4.96 5.69 -1.39
C ARG A 97 4.11 5.93 -0.14
N ILE A 98 4.65 6.66 0.83
CA ILE A 98 3.92 7.00 2.06
C ILE A 98 2.77 7.95 1.72
N GLU A 99 3.01 8.94 0.86
CA GLU A 99 1.98 9.88 0.37
C GLU A 99 0.88 9.18 -0.43
N ILE A 100 1.24 8.19 -1.25
CA ILE A 100 0.26 7.39 -1.99
C ILE A 100 -0.60 6.56 -1.02
N ILE A 101 0.02 5.95 -0.01
CA ILE A 101 -0.70 5.07 0.92
C ILE A 101 -1.58 5.85 1.90
N SER A 102 -1.22 7.09 2.23
CA SER A 102 -2.12 8.00 2.95
C SER A 102 -3.43 8.31 2.19
N GLN A 103 -3.53 7.89 0.92
CA GLN A 103 -4.71 8.01 0.08
C GLN A 103 -5.24 6.65 -0.39
N ILE A 104 -4.76 5.53 0.16
CA ILE A 104 -5.06 4.19 -0.36
C ILE A 104 -6.55 3.83 -0.36
N ASN A 105 -7.30 4.31 0.62
CA ASN A 105 -8.74 4.07 0.65
C ASN A 105 -9.44 4.78 -0.51
N ASP A 106 -9.08 6.04 -0.76
CA ASP A 106 -9.60 6.84 -1.87
C ASP A 106 -9.28 6.22 -3.25
N ILE A 107 -8.14 5.53 -3.36
CA ILE A 107 -7.76 4.80 -4.58
C ILE A 107 -8.82 3.77 -4.98
N PHE A 108 -9.49 3.15 -4.00
CA PHE A 108 -10.49 2.10 -4.25
C PHE A 108 -11.94 2.58 -4.15
N THR A 109 -12.22 3.73 -3.54
CA THR A 109 -13.59 4.20 -3.31
C THR A 109 -14.02 5.34 -4.22
N LYS A 110 -13.09 6.10 -4.80
CA LYS A 110 -13.41 7.15 -5.76
C LYS A 110 -13.40 6.56 -7.16
N ASP A 111 -14.16 7.18 -8.07
CA ASP A 111 -14.25 6.80 -9.49
C ASP A 111 -12.90 7.03 -10.20
N ASN A 112 -11.89 6.25 -9.85
CA ASN A 112 -10.59 6.25 -10.48
C ASN A 112 -10.75 5.49 -11.80
N LEU A 113 -11.10 6.28 -12.81
CA LEU A 113 -11.25 5.89 -14.20
C LEU A 113 -9.93 5.32 -14.71
N VAL A 114 -10.02 4.07 -15.21
CA VAL A 114 -9.00 3.28 -15.90
C VAL A 114 -8.04 2.49 -14.98
N PHE A 115 -8.54 1.36 -14.47
CA PHE A 115 -7.66 0.27 -14.07
C PHE A 115 -7.17 -0.50 -15.30
N LYS A 116 -5.87 -0.46 -15.56
CA LYS A 116 -5.26 -1.35 -16.56
C LYS A 116 -4.84 -2.66 -15.90
N PHE A 117 -5.77 -3.59 -15.84
CA PHE A 117 -5.48 -4.93 -15.37
C PHE A 117 -4.81 -5.76 -16.47
N SER A 118 -3.53 -6.10 -16.30
CA SER A 118 -2.78 -6.92 -17.25
C SER A 118 -2.20 -8.14 -16.55
N ARG A 119 -2.37 -9.32 -17.15
CA ARG A 119 -1.60 -10.50 -16.75
C ARG A 119 -0.14 -10.26 -17.16
N ILE A 120 0.77 -10.18 -16.21
CA ILE A 120 2.19 -9.97 -16.52
C ILE A 120 2.91 -11.32 -16.48
N ASN A 121 3.66 -11.63 -17.54
CA ASN A 121 4.62 -12.73 -17.54
C ASN A 121 6.03 -12.13 -17.37
N ILE A 122 6.56 -12.13 -16.15
CA ILE A 122 7.92 -11.64 -15.89
C ILE A 122 8.88 -12.82 -16.08
N LEU A 123 9.42 -12.96 -17.29
CA LEU A 123 10.44 -13.98 -17.60
C LEU A 123 11.59 -13.91 -16.60
N ASN A 124 12.00 -15.07 -16.08
CA ASN A 124 13.11 -15.25 -15.13
C ASN A 124 12.96 -14.54 -13.78
N SER A 125 11.76 -14.08 -13.43
CA SER A 125 11.49 -13.51 -12.11
C SER A 125 10.88 -14.54 -11.16
N LYS A 126 11.34 -14.55 -9.90
CA LYS A 126 10.72 -15.31 -8.80
C LYS A 126 9.40 -14.67 -8.32
N ILE A 127 9.02 -13.53 -8.88
CA ILE A 127 7.85 -12.78 -8.48
C ILE A 127 6.59 -13.44 -9.06
N LEU A 128 5.73 -13.95 -8.18
CA LEU A 128 4.46 -14.61 -8.52
C LEU A 128 3.30 -13.63 -8.77
N TRP A 129 3.61 -12.35 -9.00
CA TRP A 129 2.59 -11.33 -9.24
C TRP A 129 2.01 -11.55 -10.63
N GLN A 130 0.73 -11.94 -10.66
CA GLN A 130 0.05 -12.27 -11.89
C GLN A 130 -0.62 -11.06 -12.51
N TYR A 131 -0.92 -10.03 -11.71
CA TYR A 131 -1.67 -8.88 -12.18
C TYR A 131 -1.05 -7.57 -11.74
N LEU A 132 -1.26 -6.54 -12.57
CA LEU A 132 -0.89 -5.17 -12.30
C LEU A 132 -2.14 -4.30 -12.30
N LEU A 133 -2.23 -3.42 -11.31
CA LEU A 133 -3.27 -2.42 -11.18
C LEU A 133 -2.60 -1.04 -11.25
N GLU A 134 -2.92 -0.29 -12.30
CA GLU A 134 -2.49 1.09 -12.49
C GLU A 134 -3.57 2.04 -11.96
N PHE A 135 -3.19 3.08 -11.24
CA PHE A 135 -4.13 4.06 -10.66
C PHE A 135 -3.52 5.46 -10.57
N MET A 136 -4.39 6.46 -10.44
CA MET A 136 -4.02 7.83 -10.13
C MET A 136 -4.66 8.25 -8.80
N THR A 137 -3.92 8.94 -7.95
CA THR A 137 -4.47 9.52 -6.71
C THR A 137 -5.15 10.86 -7.01
N VAL A 138 -5.99 11.34 -6.08
CA VAL A 138 -6.62 12.67 -6.19
C VAL A 138 -5.56 13.80 -6.26
N GLN A 139 -4.39 13.58 -5.65
CA GLN A 139 -3.27 14.51 -5.68
C GLN A 139 -2.39 14.38 -6.94
N GLY A 140 -2.73 13.51 -7.89
CA GLY A 140 -2.05 13.39 -9.18
C GLY A 140 -0.87 12.41 -9.20
N TYR A 141 -0.58 11.70 -8.11
CA TYR A 141 0.40 10.61 -8.11
C TYR A 141 -0.06 9.45 -8.98
N HIS A 142 0.86 8.94 -9.80
CA HIS A 142 0.64 7.78 -10.66
C HIS A 142 1.23 6.53 -10.00
N GLY A 143 0.38 5.58 -9.64
CA GLY A 143 0.75 4.41 -8.85
C GLY A 143 0.51 3.09 -9.57
N TYR A 144 1.26 2.08 -9.12
CA TYR A 144 1.14 0.70 -9.57
C TYR A 144 1.05 -0.23 -8.37
N LEU A 145 0.02 -1.06 -8.32
CA LEU A 145 -0.13 -2.13 -7.35
C LEU A 145 0.02 -3.47 -8.07
N PHE A 146 1.01 -4.25 -7.64
CA PHE A 146 1.22 -5.60 -8.14
C PHE A 146 0.49 -6.59 -7.26
N LEU A 147 -0.30 -7.46 -7.88
CA LEU A 147 -1.19 -8.38 -7.20
C LEU A 147 -0.73 -9.81 -7.42
N LYS A 148 -0.65 -10.57 -6.32
CA LYS A 148 -0.47 -12.02 -6.34
C LYS A 148 -1.85 -12.66 -6.22
N GLU A 149 -2.13 -13.64 -7.09
CA GLU A 149 -3.30 -14.49 -6.89
C GLU A 149 -3.08 -15.38 -5.67
N ILE A 150 -4.07 -15.41 -4.78
CA ILE A 150 -4.09 -16.34 -3.66
C ILE A 150 -4.97 -17.51 -4.12
N SER A 151 -4.36 -18.66 -4.40
CA SER A 151 -5.10 -19.89 -4.69
C SER A 151 -6.04 -20.16 -3.52
N GLN A 152 -7.32 -20.42 -3.79
CA GLN A 152 -8.23 -20.97 -2.78
C GLN A 152 -7.74 -22.36 -2.38
N THR A 153 -6.84 -22.43 -1.41
CA THR A 153 -6.50 -23.67 -0.71
C THR A 153 -6.59 -23.40 0.79
N ALA A 154 -7.66 -23.97 1.37
CA ALA A 154 -7.96 -24.18 2.78
C ALA A 154 -8.21 -22.92 3.65
N TRP A 155 -9.50 -22.65 3.89
CA TRP A 155 -9.96 -22.22 5.21
C TRP A 155 -10.13 -23.47 6.07
#